data_AF-A0A2T9YYI3-F1
#
_entry.id   AF-A0A2T9YYI3-F1
#
_cell.length_a   1.000
_cell.length_b   1.000
_cell.length_c   1.000
_cell.angle_alpha   90.00
_cell.angle_beta   90.00
_cell.angle_gamma   90.00
#
_symmetry.space_group_name_H-M   'P 1'
#
loop_
_entity.id
_entity.type
_entity.pdbx_description
1 polymer ?
#
loop_
_entity_poly.entity_id
_entity_poly.type
_entity_poly.pdbx_seq_one_letter_code
_entity_poly.pdbx_strand_id
1 'polypeptide(L)'
;MEKGIYAFEIHELGDHSNVPESNGPVYSRFASCSSSINPEKQGEILLSADETGTAKLACTIYGLTVQELIGRSTLVRTAFEHGSKQVYLSGIIARSAGLFENTKSVCSCTGKTLWEEDQQIRSSD
;
A
#
# COMPACT_ATOMS: atom_id res chain seq x y z
N MET A 1 15.17 5.77 -5.67
CA MET A 1 15.56 6.21 -4.31
C MET A 1 17.08 6.25 -4.28
N GLU A 2 17.68 7.16 -3.51
CA GLU A 2 19.14 7.12 -3.32
C GLU A 2 19.49 5.92 -2.44
N LYS A 3 20.75 5.46 -2.50
CA LYS A 3 21.22 4.43 -1.58
C LYS A 3 21.09 4.96 -0.16
N GLY A 4 20.41 4.21 0.70
CA GLY A 4 20.29 4.59 2.10
C GLY A 4 19.16 3.90 2.83
N ILE A 5 18.95 4.32 4.08
CA ILE A 5 17.94 3.76 4.98
C ILE A 5 16.68 4.63 5.00
N TYR A 6 15.56 3.98 4.73
CA TYR A 6 14.22 4.56 4.73
C TYR A 6 13.35 3.92 5.81
N ALA A 7 12.38 4.68 6.31
CA ALA A 7 11.33 4.20 7.20
C ALA A 7 10.04 4.00 6.41
N PHE A 8 9.47 2.81 6.52
CA PHE A 8 8.12 2.48 6.09
C PHE A 8 7.20 2.57 7.30
N GLU A 9 6.27 3.52 7.25
CA GLU A 9 5.35 3.86 8.33
C GLU A 9 3.91 3.61 7.86
N ILE A 10 3.08 3.02 8.71
CA ILE A 10 1.63 2.95 8.52
C ILE A 10 1.04 4.10 9.33
N HIS A 11 0.14 4.88 8.75
CA HIS A 11 -0.51 6.03 9.38
C HIS A 11 -2.00 5.80 9.55
N GLU A 12 -2.62 6.50 10.49
CA GLU A 12 -4.01 6.24 10.86
C GLU A 12 -5.02 6.58 9.76
N LEU A 13 -4.79 7.65 8.99
CA LEU A 13 -5.76 8.19 8.02
C LEU A 13 -5.27 7.97 6.59
N GLY A 14 -6.09 7.33 5.76
CA GLY A 14 -5.87 7.24 4.31
C GLY A 14 -6.17 8.52 3.53
N ASP A 15 -5.82 9.69 4.08
CA ASP A 15 -6.07 10.99 3.45
C ASP A 15 -4.80 11.51 2.75
N HIS A 16 -4.89 11.67 1.44
CA HIS A 16 -3.81 12.13 0.56
C HIS A 16 -3.99 13.57 0.08
N SER A 17 -4.90 14.34 0.69
CA SER A 17 -5.14 15.74 0.33
C SER A 17 -3.94 16.64 0.61
N ASN A 18 -3.17 16.37 1.68
CA ASN A 18 -1.95 17.11 2.01
C ASN A 18 -0.94 16.23 2.79
N VAL A 19 -0.17 15.41 2.08
CA VAL A 19 0.80 14.47 2.67
C VAL A 19 2.08 15.22 3.11
N PRO A 20 2.61 14.99 4.33
CA PRO A 20 2.18 14.02 5.35
C PRO A 20 1.15 14.53 6.38
N GLU A 21 0.81 15.82 6.40
CA GLU A 21 0.03 16.41 7.49
C GLU A 21 -1.40 15.85 7.60
N SER A 22 -1.99 15.41 6.48
CA SER A 22 -3.35 14.84 6.44
C SER A 22 -3.43 13.37 6.87
N ASN A 23 -2.30 12.65 6.91
CA ASN A 23 -2.28 11.20 7.16
C ASN A 23 -2.49 10.83 8.65
N GLY A 24 -2.43 11.80 9.56
CA GLY A 24 -2.53 11.56 10.98
C GLY A 24 -1.28 10.87 11.58
N PRO A 25 -1.35 10.42 12.84
CA PRO A 25 -0.21 9.83 13.53
C PRO A 25 0.16 8.45 12.98
N VAL A 26 1.36 7.98 13.32
CA VAL A 26 1.81 6.62 13.00
C VAL A 26 0.95 5.60 13.75
N TYR A 27 0.38 4.66 12.99
CA TYR A 27 -0.44 3.57 13.50
C TYR A 27 0.43 2.48 14.14
N SER A 28 0.54 2.52 15.46
CA SER A 28 1.42 1.67 16.26
C SER A 28 0.69 0.61 17.09
N ARG A 29 -0.57 0.29 16.77
CA ARG A 29 -1.40 -0.67 17.53
C ARG A 29 -1.03 -2.15 17.33
N PHE A 30 0.18 -2.46 16.88
CA PHE A 30 0.64 -3.82 16.64
C PHE A 30 1.69 -4.26 17.66
N ALA A 31 1.67 -5.55 18.00
CA ALA A 31 2.48 -6.09 19.09
C ALA A 31 3.97 -6.12 18.75
N SER A 32 4.30 -6.51 17.52
CA SER A 32 5.67 -6.54 17.01
C SER A 32 5.68 -6.79 15.49
N CYS A 33 6.79 -6.45 14.84
CA CYS A 33 7.06 -6.83 13.46
C CYS A 33 8.42 -7.51 13.39
N SER A 34 8.52 -8.62 12.65
CA SER A 34 9.74 -9.41 12.49
C SER A 34 10.93 -8.63 11.91
N SER A 35 10.64 -7.50 11.27
CA SER A 35 11.60 -6.63 10.59
C SER A 35 11.69 -5.24 11.23
N SER A 36 11.00 -5.02 12.36
CA SER A 36 11.15 -3.79 13.14
C SER A 36 12.45 -3.88 13.94
N ILE A 37 13.47 -3.15 13.48
CA ILE A 37 14.79 -3.10 14.11
C ILE A 37 14.88 -1.91 15.09
N ASN A 38 13.88 -1.02 15.14
CA ASN A 38 13.96 0.15 16.02
C ASN A 38 13.17 -0.05 17.33
N PRO A 39 13.81 -0.46 18.44
CA PRO A 39 13.15 -0.57 19.75
C PRO A 39 12.70 0.79 20.31
N GLU A 40 13.21 1.91 19.78
CA GLU A 40 12.91 3.26 20.28
C GLU A 40 11.66 3.87 19.61
N LYS A 41 11.20 3.33 18.48
CA LYS A 41 10.04 3.85 17.75
C LYS A 41 9.13 2.74 17.26
N GLN A 42 8.08 2.49 18.04
CA GLN A 42 6.98 1.61 17.65
C GLN A 42 6.32 2.13 16.37
N GLY A 43 6.16 1.27 15.36
CA GLY A 43 5.49 1.64 14.10
C GLY A 43 6.40 1.82 12.89
N GLU A 44 7.72 1.98 13.08
CA GLU A 44 8.68 2.14 11.98
C GLU A 44 9.22 0.77 11.52
N ILE A 45 9.11 0.49 10.21
CA ILE A 45 9.74 -0.67 9.57
C ILE A 45 10.85 -0.15 8.65
N LEU A 46 12.10 -0.58 8.86
CA LEU A 46 13.22 -0.05 8.09
C LEU A 46 13.37 -0.76 6.74
N LEU A 47 13.69 0.02 5.72
CA LEU A 47 13.98 -0.40 4.35
C LEU A 47 15.39 0.05 4.00
N SER A 48 16.19 -0.83 3.39
CA SER A 48 17.48 -0.47 2.81
C SER A 48 17.36 -0.43 1.30
N ALA A 49 17.64 0.72 0.69
CA ALA A 49 17.77 0.86 -0.75
C ALA A 49 19.21 0.56 -1.18
N ASP A 50 19.37 -0.27 -2.21
CA ASP A 50 20.67 -0.57 -2.80
C ASP A 50 21.17 0.54 -3.75
N GLU A 51 22.34 0.34 -4.36
CA GLU A 51 22.95 1.28 -5.31
C GLU A 51 22.12 1.48 -6.60
N THR A 52 21.21 0.54 -6.89
CA THR A 52 20.26 0.69 -8.01
C THR A 52 19.01 1.48 -7.61
N GLY A 53 18.88 1.82 -6.32
CA GLY A 53 17.71 2.48 -5.76
C GLY A 53 16.55 1.54 -5.47
N THR A 54 16.80 0.23 -5.40
CA THR A 54 15.81 -0.82 -5.14
C THR A 54 15.82 -1.20 -3.66
N ALA A 55 14.64 -1.34 -3.05
CA ALA A 55 14.48 -1.88 -1.70
C ALA A 55 13.50 -3.06 -1.73
N LYS A 56 13.79 -4.11 -0.95
CA LYS A 56 12.94 -5.30 -0.79
C LYS A 56 12.70 -5.56 0.69
N LEU A 57 11.45 -5.82 1.04
CA LEU A 57 11.05 -6.13 2.41
C LEU A 57 10.03 -7.27 2.40
N ALA A 58 10.27 -8.25 3.26
CA ALA A 58 9.29 -9.24 3.66
C ALA A 58 9.26 -9.26 5.19
N CYS A 59 8.09 -9.01 5.77
CA CYS A 59 7.94 -8.93 7.22
C CYS A 59 6.60 -9.54 7.66
N THR A 60 6.59 -10.05 8.89
CA THR A 60 5.37 -10.50 9.56
C THR A 60 5.06 -9.54 10.69
N ILE A 61 3.86 -8.96 10.69
CA ILE A 61 3.37 -8.08 11.74
C ILE A 61 2.39 -8.87 12.60
N TYR A 62 2.67 -8.98 13.90
CA TYR A 62 1.84 -9.70 14.86
C TYR A 62 0.85 -8.75 15.56
N GLY A 63 -0.34 -9.25 15.86
CA GLY A 63 -1.37 -8.49 16.56
C GLY A 63 -2.13 -7.48 15.68
N LEU A 64 -2.06 -7.62 14.36
CA LEU A 64 -2.91 -6.89 13.41
C LEU A 64 -3.58 -7.83 12.43
N THR A 65 -4.78 -7.45 12.04
CA THR A 65 -5.51 -8.07 10.93
C THR A 65 -5.47 -7.19 9.68
N VAL A 66 -5.62 -7.81 8.50
CA VAL A 66 -5.71 -7.06 7.22
C VAL A 66 -6.89 -6.08 7.23
N GLN A 67 -7.98 -6.42 7.92
CA GLN A 67 -9.19 -5.59 8.01
C GLN A 67 -8.92 -4.24 8.69
N GLU A 68 -8.05 -4.23 9.70
CA GLU A 68 -7.66 -3.01 10.41
C GLU A 68 -6.69 -2.12 9.61
N LEU A 69 -6.08 -2.66 8.55
CA LEU A 69 -5.14 -1.93 7.70
C LEU A 69 -5.83 -1.26 6.51
N ILE A 70 -6.92 -1.83 6.00
CA ILE A 70 -7.60 -1.30 4.81
C ILE A 70 -8.07 0.14 5.04
N GLY A 71 -7.77 1.03 4.10
CA GLY A 71 -8.15 2.44 4.15
C GLY A 71 -7.19 3.32 4.95
N ARG A 72 -6.14 2.75 5.54
CA ARG A 72 -5.01 3.51 6.10
C ARG A 72 -4.02 3.89 5.01
N SER A 73 -3.12 4.83 5.30
CA SER A 73 -2.02 5.16 4.39
C SER A 73 -0.69 4.58 4.85
N THR A 74 0.19 4.31 3.90
CA THR A 74 1.59 3.99 4.12
C THR A 74 2.46 5.11 3.60
N LEU A 75 3.52 5.43 4.31
CA LEU A 75 4.50 6.45 3.93
C LEU A 75 5.90 5.82 3.93
N VAL A 76 6.70 6.17 2.93
CA VAL A 76 8.14 5.88 2.87
C VAL A 76 8.90 7.18 3.08
N ARG A 77 9.73 7.24 4.12
CA ARG A 77 10.43 8.45 4.55
C ARG A 77 11.92 8.20 4.72
N THR A 78 12.71 9.26 4.67
CA THR A 78 14.13 9.20 5.06
C THR A 78 14.25 8.93 6.56
N ALA A 79 15.07 7.94 6.94
CA ALA A 79 15.25 7.59 8.35
C ALA A 79 16.45 8.32 8.98
N PHE A 80 17.66 8.10 8.44
CA PHE A 80 18.90 8.49 9.12
C PHE A 80 19.86 9.35 8.27
N GLU A 81 19.97 9.12 6.96
CA GLU A 81 21.12 9.63 6.17
C GLU A 81 20.88 10.96 5.43
N HIS A 82 19.62 11.37 5.20
CA HIS A 82 19.31 12.50 4.29
C HIS A 82 18.70 13.74 4.97
N GLY A 83 18.91 13.94 6.28
CA GLY A 83 18.39 15.12 6.98
C GLY A 83 16.87 15.08 7.21
N SER A 84 16.17 16.21 7.02
CA SER A 84 14.73 16.38 7.32
C SER A 84 13.89 15.20 6.81
N LYS A 85 12.93 14.73 7.61
CA LYS A 85 12.08 13.57 7.33
C LYS A 85 11.18 13.78 6.10
N GLN A 86 11.77 13.73 4.91
CA GLN A 86 11.09 13.89 3.63
C GLN A 86 10.32 12.63 3.31
N VAL A 87 9.09 12.80 2.82
CA VAL A 87 8.28 11.71 2.29
C VAL A 87 8.66 11.47 0.83
N TYR A 88 9.06 10.23 0.51
CA TYR A 88 9.40 9.81 -0.84
C TYR A 88 8.18 9.24 -1.57
N LEU A 89 7.40 8.44 -0.87
CA LEU A 89 6.22 7.78 -1.43
C LEU A 89 5.13 7.71 -0.37
N SER A 90 3.88 7.74 -0.83
CA SER A 90 2.73 7.46 0.00
C SER A 90 1.70 6.68 -0.80
N GLY A 91 0.95 5.79 -0.16
CA GLY A 91 -0.16 5.08 -0.77
C GLY A 91 -1.23 4.66 0.22
N ILE A 92 -2.45 4.41 -0.27
CA ILE A 92 -3.54 3.86 0.55
C ILE A 92 -3.46 2.33 0.51
N ILE A 93 -3.62 1.70 1.67
CA ILE A 93 -3.79 0.25 1.78
C ILE A 93 -5.17 -0.11 1.25
N ALA A 94 -5.20 -0.55 -0.01
CA ALA A 94 -6.41 -0.97 -0.70
C ALA A 94 -6.67 -2.47 -0.52
N ARG A 95 -7.94 -2.87 -0.71
CA ARG A 95 -8.29 -4.28 -0.87
C ARG A 95 -7.72 -4.79 -2.18
N SER A 96 -7.11 -5.97 -2.14
CA SER A 96 -6.81 -6.77 -3.32
C SER A 96 -7.65 -8.03 -3.26
N ALA A 97 -8.01 -8.55 -4.43
CA ALA A 97 -8.51 -9.91 -4.54
C ALA A 97 -7.40 -10.90 -4.15
N GLY A 98 -7.77 -11.97 -3.45
CA GLY A 98 -6.90 -13.11 -3.24
C GLY A 98 -6.64 -13.89 -4.53
N LEU A 99 -5.78 -14.90 -4.44
CA LEU A 99 -5.55 -15.83 -5.55
C LEU A 99 -6.89 -16.47 -5.96
N PHE A 100 -7.20 -16.40 -7.25
CA PHE A 100 -8.43 -16.93 -7.86
C PHE A 100 -9.74 -16.24 -7.43
N GLU A 101 -9.69 -15.13 -6.70
CA GLU A 101 -10.89 -14.39 -6.29
C GLU A 101 -11.29 -13.26 -7.29
N ASN A 102 -10.50 -13.07 -8.35
CA ASN A 102 -10.69 -11.98 -9.31
C ASN A 102 -11.08 -12.49 -10.71
N THR A 103 -12.10 -13.32 -10.81
CA THR A 103 -12.69 -13.63 -12.11
C THR A 103 -13.43 -12.39 -12.61
N LYS A 104 -12.75 -11.58 -13.43
CA LYS A 104 -13.35 -10.43 -14.08
C LYS A 104 -14.19 -10.90 -15.26
N SER A 105 -15.49 -11.01 -15.04
CA SER A 105 -16.46 -11.09 -16.13
C SER A 105 -16.61 -9.70 -16.72
N VAL A 106 -16.48 -9.57 -18.04
CA VAL A 106 -16.79 -8.31 -18.74
C VAL A 106 -18.27 -8.03 -18.52
N CYS A 107 -18.57 -7.02 -17.70
CA CYS A 107 -19.90 -6.46 -17.63
C CYS A 107 -19.96 -5.48 -18.80
N SER A 108 -20.80 -5.78 -19.79
CA SER A 108 -21.12 -4.74 -20.75
C SER A 108 -22.03 -3.75 -20.06
N CYS A 109 -21.55 -2.52 -19.91
CA CYS A 109 -22.31 -1.40 -19.37
C CYS A 109 -23.55 -1.06 -20.23
N THR A 110 -23.82 -1.80 -21.32
CA THR A 110 -25.02 -1.70 -22.16
C THR A 110 -26.27 -2.25 -21.46
N GLY A 111 -26.11 -3.00 -20.36
CA GLY A 111 -27.23 -3.69 -19.70
C GLY A 111 -27.75 -4.89 -20.51
N LYS A 112 -27.03 -5.29 -21.56
CA LYS A 112 -27.33 -6.46 -22.38
C LYS A 112 -26.50 -7.65 -21.93
N THR A 113 -27.08 -8.84 -22.05
CA THR A 113 -26.37 -10.10 -21.87
C THR A 113 -25.35 -10.31 -23.00
N LEU A 114 -24.28 -11.08 -22.75
CA LEU A 114 -23.24 -11.39 -23.75
C LEU A 114 -23.83 -11.95 -25.06
N TRP A 115 -24.94 -12.67 -24.99
CA TRP A 115 -25.63 -13.23 -26.16
C TRP A 115 -26.34 -12.16 -27.00
N GLU A 116 -26.92 -11.14 -26.36
CA GLU A 116 -27.57 -10.03 -27.06
C GLU A 116 -26.53 -9.18 -27.81
N GLU A 117 -25.30 -9.07 -27.30
CA GLU A 117 -24.21 -8.39 -28.00
C GLU A 117 -23.65 -9.22 -29.15
N ASP A 118 -23.46 -10.54 -28.97
CA ASP A 118 -23.04 -11.44 -30.06
C ASP A 118 -24.06 -11.43 -31.22
N GLN A 119 -25.36 -11.45 -30.91
CA GLN A 119 -26.41 -11.26 -31.93
C GLN A 119 -26.30 -9.91 -32.62
N GLN A 120 -26.05 -8.84 -31.86
CA GLN A 120 -25.97 -7.50 -32.41
C GLN A 120 -24.77 -7.33 -33.35
N ILE A 121 -23.59 -7.85 -32.95
CA ILE A 121 -22.37 -7.87 -33.76
C ILE A 121 -22.60 -8.65 -35.06
N ARG A 122 -23.23 -9.83 -34.97
CA ARG A 122 -23.53 -10.67 -36.16
C ARG A 122 -24.62 -10.11 -37.06
N SER A 123 -25.48 -9.24 -36.55
CA SER A 123 -26.54 -8.58 -37.33
C SER A 123 -26.09 -7.29 -38.02
N SER A 124 -24.89 -6.80 -37.71
CA SER A 124 -24.29 -5.59 -38.28
C SER A 124 -23.36 -5.83 -39.46
N ASP A 125 -23.20 -7.08 -39.90
CA ASP A 125 -22.60 -7.51 -41.17
C ASP A 125 -23.70 -7.74 -42.24
#